data_AF-A0A2P8GWD2-F1
#
_entry.id   AF-A0A2P8GWD2-F1
#
_cell.length_a   1.000
_cell.length_b   1.000
_cell.length_c   1.000
_cell.angle_alpha   90.00
_cell.angle_beta   90.00
_cell.angle_gamma   90.00
#
_symmetry.space_group_name_H-M   'P 1'
#
loop_
_entity.id
_entity.type
_entity.pdbx_description
1 polymer ?
#
loop_
_entity_poly.entity_id
_entity_poly.type
_entity_poly.pdbx_seq_one_letter_code
_entity_poly.pdbx_strand_id
1 'polypeptide(L)'
;MAVGVLTGSARTMEEPQIFEDEPVVTAPLSIRARRSTLLAGAVAVVAGLVLSGCTTAPEPKAYQPVSVEASLVADVDAPEGPVSGGGEIAITGIGLSEVTEVLVGDRPATDVTVVDDTRVTAAVPRTADYQPTTADITVFVGDQQVPALGTSTYTYSALTPVDKQLGYALTHWENYNTAYGDYNPSGGDCANFVSQTLLARGWQMNSTWSSSNGQGTRAWVYAPALEDWLQSDTSLGLTKLDDTQRDKLKVGDIAFFDWNFNGNPDHVMIVSDIVQGENGLEIKVAGHNENRDFRDVDDAITIDHPDSTVWYYSVP
;
A
#
# COMPACT_ATOMS: atom_id res chain seq x y z
N MET A 1 -8.34 0.61 -67.11
CA MET A 1 -8.75 -0.66 -66.47
C MET A 1 -9.49 -0.31 -65.19
N ALA A 2 -10.54 -1.07 -64.90
CA ALA A 2 -11.70 -0.69 -64.09
C ALA A 2 -11.40 -0.34 -62.63
N VAL A 3 -12.04 0.74 -62.16
CA VAL A 3 -12.28 1.02 -60.73
C VAL A 3 -13.68 0.45 -60.44
N GLY A 4 -13.72 -0.63 -59.64
CA GLY A 4 -14.95 -1.32 -59.25
C GLY A 4 -15.55 -0.74 -57.97
N VAL A 5 -16.83 -0.38 -58.06
CA VAL A 5 -17.71 0.10 -56.99
C VAL A 5 -18.10 -1.06 -56.08
N LEU A 6 -18.08 -0.85 -54.75
CA LEU A 6 -18.89 -1.63 -53.82
C LEU A 6 -19.60 -0.68 -52.85
N THR A 7 -20.89 -0.51 -53.10
CA THR A 7 -21.88 0.15 -52.23
C THR A 7 -22.32 -0.84 -51.13
N GLY A 8 -21.99 -0.54 -49.88
CA GLY A 8 -22.47 -1.29 -48.72
C GLY A 8 -23.74 -0.65 -48.13
N SER A 9 -24.81 -1.44 -48.09
CA SER A 9 -26.15 -1.09 -47.60
C SER A 9 -26.16 -0.89 -46.08
N ALA A 10 -26.76 0.21 -45.60
CA ALA A 10 -26.97 0.46 -44.18
C ALA A 10 -28.05 -0.51 -43.64
N ARG A 11 -27.66 -1.39 -42.71
CA ARG A 11 -28.61 -2.15 -41.89
C ARG A 11 -29.06 -1.29 -40.72
N THR A 12 -30.37 -1.13 -40.60
CA THR A 12 -31.08 -0.60 -39.43
C THR A 12 -30.72 -1.41 -38.19
N MET A 13 -30.25 -0.75 -37.13
CA MET A 13 -30.08 -1.37 -35.81
C MET A 13 -31.45 -1.42 -35.12
N GLU A 14 -31.88 -2.62 -34.77
CA GLU A 14 -33.04 -2.85 -33.90
C GLU A 14 -32.77 -2.32 -32.49
N GLU A 15 -33.78 -1.67 -31.94
CA GLU A 15 -33.86 -1.02 -30.63
C GLU A 15 -33.95 -2.08 -29.51
N PRO A 16 -33.15 -2.02 -28.44
CA PRO A 16 -33.24 -3.00 -27.36
C PRO A 16 -34.51 -2.80 -26.54
N GLN A 17 -35.27 -3.88 -26.39
CA GLN A 17 -36.51 -3.93 -25.59
C GLN A 17 -36.20 -3.64 -24.12
N ILE A 18 -36.90 -2.64 -23.58
CA ILE A 18 -36.92 -2.26 -22.16
C ILE A 18 -37.66 -3.37 -21.39
N PHE A 19 -36.98 -4.02 -20.44
CA PHE A 19 -37.64 -4.83 -19.41
C PHE A 19 -38.12 -3.88 -18.31
N GLU A 20 -39.43 -3.75 -18.15
CA GLU A 20 -40.04 -3.03 -17.04
C GLU A 20 -39.96 -3.90 -15.77
N ASP A 21 -39.35 -3.35 -14.71
CA ASP A 21 -39.29 -3.97 -13.38
C ASP A 21 -40.68 -3.96 -12.71
N GLU A 22 -41.14 -5.14 -12.29
CA GLU A 22 -42.34 -5.32 -11.46
C GLU A 22 -42.15 -4.70 -10.05
N PRO A 23 -43.18 -4.08 -9.46
CA PRO A 23 -43.04 -3.40 -8.17
C PRO A 23 -42.99 -4.36 -6.98
N VAL A 24 -41.94 -4.22 -6.15
CA VAL A 24 -41.80 -4.88 -4.85
C VAL A 24 -42.83 -4.31 -3.86
N VAL A 25 -43.78 -5.13 -3.42
CA VAL A 25 -44.74 -4.80 -2.37
C VAL A 25 -44.07 -4.93 -0.99
N THR A 26 -43.73 -3.80 -0.37
CA THR A 26 -43.32 -3.74 1.04
C THR A 26 -44.53 -3.74 1.97
N ALA A 27 -44.66 -4.75 2.83
CA ALA A 27 -45.64 -4.77 3.92
C ALA A 27 -45.02 -4.18 5.23
N PRO A 28 -45.73 -3.32 5.98
CA PRO A 28 -45.21 -2.79 7.23
C PRO A 28 -45.45 -3.77 8.40
N LEU A 29 -44.41 -4.05 9.17
CA LEU A 29 -44.51 -4.73 10.47
C LEU A 29 -45.13 -3.78 11.51
N SER A 30 -46.29 -4.16 12.06
CA SER A 30 -46.88 -3.48 13.22
C SER A 30 -46.64 -4.29 14.49
N ILE A 31 -45.94 -3.69 15.45
CA ILE A 31 -45.72 -4.27 16.79
C ILE A 31 -46.90 -3.85 17.68
N ARG A 32 -47.73 -4.81 18.09
CA ARG A 32 -48.76 -4.61 19.12
C ARG A 32 -48.24 -5.07 20.49
N ALA A 33 -48.03 -4.12 21.39
CA ALA A 33 -47.86 -4.40 22.82
C ALA A 33 -49.21 -4.83 23.42
N ARG A 34 -49.27 -6.01 24.06
CA ARG A 34 -50.42 -6.42 24.89
C ARG A 34 -50.11 -6.18 26.36
N ARG A 35 -50.93 -5.33 27.00
CA ARG A 35 -51.01 -5.20 28.46
C ARG A 35 -51.84 -6.34 29.04
N SER A 36 -51.35 -6.98 30.07
CA SER A 36 -52.02 -8.06 30.82
C SER A 36 -52.73 -7.47 32.04
N THR A 37 -54.06 -7.62 32.12
CA THR A 37 -54.86 -7.38 33.33
C THR A 37 -55.06 -8.71 34.06
N LEU A 38 -54.67 -8.75 35.33
CA LEU A 38 -54.95 -9.84 36.27
C LEU A 38 -56.38 -9.72 36.80
N LEU A 39 -57.17 -10.79 36.73
CA LEU A 39 -58.38 -10.97 37.53
C LEU A 39 -58.24 -12.25 38.36
N ALA A 40 -58.33 -12.09 39.67
CA ALA A 40 -58.40 -13.19 40.64
C ALA A 40 -59.84 -13.75 40.69
N GLY A 41 -59.96 -15.07 40.61
CA GLY A 41 -61.21 -15.80 40.83
C GLY A 41 -60.91 -17.15 41.46
N ALA A 42 -61.25 -17.30 42.74
CA ALA A 42 -61.13 -18.54 43.48
C ALA A 42 -62.29 -19.49 43.13
N VAL A 43 -61.98 -20.76 42.87
CA VAL A 43 -62.96 -21.86 42.87
C VAL A 43 -62.30 -23.08 43.51
N ALA A 44 -62.91 -23.56 44.60
CA ALA A 44 -62.54 -24.81 45.28
C ALA A 44 -63.29 -25.98 44.61
N VAL A 45 -62.58 -27.03 44.20
CA VAL A 45 -63.18 -28.32 43.81
C VAL A 45 -62.34 -29.50 44.32
N VAL A 46 -62.95 -30.20 45.27
CA VAL A 46 -62.99 -31.65 45.56
C VAL A 46 -61.88 -32.54 44.98
N ALA A 47 -61.14 -33.18 45.90
CA ALA A 47 -60.21 -34.27 45.63
C ALA A 47 -60.93 -35.53 45.14
N GLY A 48 -60.63 -35.93 43.89
CA GLY A 48 -60.91 -37.25 43.34
C GLY A 48 -59.61 -37.91 42.91
N LEU A 49 -59.20 -38.95 43.63
CA LEU A 49 -58.11 -39.83 43.24
C LEU A 49 -58.53 -40.58 41.95
N VAL A 50 -57.80 -40.36 40.85
CA VAL A 50 -57.81 -41.25 39.69
C VAL A 50 -56.35 -41.56 39.35
N LEU A 51 -55.97 -42.84 39.51
CA LEU A 51 -54.65 -43.33 39.15
C LEU A 51 -54.54 -43.59 37.65
N SER A 52 -53.33 -43.30 37.15
CA SER A 52 -52.65 -43.89 35.99
C SER A 52 -53.07 -43.43 34.60
N GLY A 53 -52.26 -42.49 34.10
CA GLY A 53 -52.14 -42.20 32.67
C GLY A 53 -51.33 -40.94 32.33
N CYS A 54 -50.40 -40.48 33.17
CA CYS A 54 -49.48 -39.40 32.77
C CYS A 54 -48.46 -39.97 31.80
N THR A 55 -48.68 -39.78 30.50
CA THR A 55 -47.56 -39.74 29.57
C THR A 55 -46.73 -38.52 29.98
N THR A 56 -45.53 -38.74 30.51
CA THR A 56 -44.57 -37.65 30.69
C THR A 56 -44.24 -37.13 29.30
N ALA A 57 -44.77 -35.96 28.94
CA ALA A 57 -44.27 -35.21 27.80
C ALA A 57 -42.76 -35.02 28.03
N PRO A 58 -41.89 -35.33 27.04
CA PRO A 58 -40.46 -35.08 27.20
C PRO A 58 -40.27 -33.61 27.57
N GLU A 59 -39.46 -33.36 28.60
CA GLU A 59 -39.03 -32.00 28.94
C GLU A 59 -38.56 -31.31 27.65
N PRO A 60 -39.07 -30.11 27.30
CA PRO A 60 -38.53 -29.39 26.17
C PRO A 60 -37.04 -29.20 26.43
N LYS A 61 -36.21 -29.77 25.56
CA LYS A 61 -34.76 -29.58 25.60
C LYS A 61 -34.52 -28.08 25.75
N ALA A 62 -33.94 -27.66 26.87
CA ALA A 62 -33.61 -26.26 27.08
C ALA A 62 -32.81 -25.79 25.86
N TYR A 63 -33.35 -24.80 25.14
CA TYR A 63 -32.63 -24.15 24.07
C TYR A 63 -31.48 -23.41 24.74
N GLN A 64 -30.28 -23.99 24.69
CA GLN A 64 -29.07 -23.26 25.00
C GLN A 64 -28.82 -22.35 23.80
N PRO A 65 -28.95 -21.02 23.93
CA PRO A 65 -28.50 -20.14 22.86
C PRO A 65 -27.00 -20.40 22.69
N VAL A 66 -26.63 -20.84 21.49
CA VAL A 66 -25.23 -20.88 21.11
C VAL A 66 -24.86 -19.42 20.86
N SER A 67 -24.17 -18.79 21.81
CA SER A 67 -23.53 -17.49 21.53
C SER A 67 -22.41 -17.77 20.54
N VAL A 68 -22.67 -17.48 19.27
CA VAL A 68 -21.59 -17.18 18.33
C VAL A 68 -21.17 -15.75 18.66
N GLU A 69 -20.02 -15.59 19.30
CA GLU A 69 -19.29 -14.33 19.33
C GLU A 69 -19.05 -13.97 17.85
N ALA A 70 -19.91 -13.11 17.29
CA ALA A 70 -19.88 -12.79 15.88
C ALA A 70 -19.01 -11.55 15.70
N SER A 71 -17.83 -11.73 15.14
CA SER A 71 -16.98 -10.63 14.69
C SER A 71 -17.50 -10.07 13.37
N LEU A 72 -17.52 -8.75 13.23
CA LEU A 72 -17.97 -8.06 12.02
C LEU A 72 -17.28 -6.71 11.91
N VAL A 73 -16.68 -6.43 10.75
CA VAL A 73 -16.21 -5.10 10.38
C VAL A 73 -17.39 -4.29 9.87
N ALA A 74 -17.66 -3.16 10.52
CA ALA A 74 -18.74 -2.26 10.16
C ALA A 74 -18.26 -1.14 9.23
N ASP A 75 -17.09 -0.55 9.52
CA ASP A 75 -16.54 0.59 8.78
C ASP A 75 -15.02 0.73 8.97
N VAL A 76 -14.36 1.42 8.03
CA VAL A 76 -12.94 1.77 8.10
C VAL A 76 -12.75 3.25 7.78
N ASP A 77 -12.26 4.01 8.76
CA ASP A 77 -11.94 5.43 8.64
C ASP A 77 -10.48 5.62 8.17
N ALA A 78 -10.27 6.60 7.27
CA ALA A 78 -9.08 6.89 6.44
C ALA A 78 -8.93 6.09 5.12
N PRO A 79 -9.70 6.42 4.06
CA PRO A 79 -9.70 5.65 2.81
C PRO A 79 -8.60 6.05 1.81
N GLU A 80 -7.70 7.00 2.10
CA GLU A 80 -6.63 7.39 1.18
C GLU A 80 -5.36 7.89 1.86
N GLY A 81 -4.23 7.80 1.14
CA GLY A 81 -2.95 8.38 1.57
C GLY A 81 -1.79 8.05 0.63
N PRO A 82 -0.54 8.27 1.05
CA PRO A 82 0.60 8.22 0.16
C PRO A 82 0.99 6.78 -0.20
N VAL A 83 1.53 6.57 -1.41
CA VAL A 83 2.12 5.28 -1.83
C VAL A 83 3.25 4.79 -0.91
N SER A 84 3.88 5.69 -0.16
CA SER A 84 4.87 5.36 0.87
C SER A 84 4.26 4.81 2.17
N GLY A 85 2.93 4.77 2.31
CA GLY A 85 2.25 4.27 3.51
C GLY A 85 2.41 5.20 4.72
N GLY A 86 2.30 4.64 5.92
CA GLY A 86 2.47 5.33 7.20
C GLY A 86 1.23 6.09 7.70
N GLY A 87 0.14 6.13 6.92
CA GLY A 87 -1.16 6.59 7.43
C GLY A 87 -1.75 5.56 8.42
N GLU A 88 -2.46 6.03 9.45
CA GLU A 88 -3.22 5.15 10.34
C GLU A 88 -4.65 4.99 9.81
N ILE A 89 -5.13 3.75 9.75
CA ILE A 89 -6.54 3.42 9.54
C ILE A 89 -7.19 3.01 10.85
N ALA A 90 -8.47 3.36 11.01
CA ALA A 90 -9.27 2.95 12.15
C ALA A 90 -10.43 2.07 11.70
N ILE A 91 -10.46 0.85 12.20
CA ILE A 91 -11.44 -0.18 11.87
C ILE A 91 -12.43 -0.25 13.01
N THR A 92 -13.72 -0.16 12.72
CA THR A 92 -14.79 -0.25 13.71
C THR A 92 -15.73 -1.41 13.42
N GLY A 93 -16.28 -2.00 14.48
CA GLY A 93 -17.07 -3.21 14.35
C GLY A 93 -17.54 -3.76 15.69
N ILE A 94 -17.74 -5.08 15.72
CA ILE A 94 -18.06 -5.87 16.91
C ILE A 94 -17.15 -7.10 16.96
N GLY A 95 -16.83 -7.61 18.16
CA GLY A 95 -16.03 -8.83 18.31
C GLY A 95 -14.61 -8.69 17.76
N LEU A 96 -14.01 -7.50 17.81
CA LEU A 96 -12.69 -7.21 17.27
C LEU A 96 -11.55 -7.43 18.26
N SER A 97 -11.86 -7.89 19.48
CA SER A 97 -10.87 -8.08 20.55
C SER A 97 -9.77 -9.11 20.24
N GLU A 98 -10.02 -10.03 19.31
CA GLU A 98 -9.09 -11.09 18.90
C GLU A 98 -8.44 -10.84 17.53
N VAL A 99 -8.57 -9.64 16.95
CA VAL A 99 -7.93 -9.32 15.66
C VAL A 99 -6.41 -9.49 15.76
N THR A 100 -5.86 -10.27 14.84
CA THR A 100 -4.43 -10.57 14.79
C THR A 100 -3.72 -9.95 13.59
N GLU A 101 -4.45 -9.68 12.51
CA GLU A 101 -3.86 -9.17 11.27
C GLU A 101 -4.86 -8.28 10.51
N VAL A 102 -4.30 -7.28 9.85
CA VAL A 102 -4.99 -6.43 8.88
C VAL A 102 -4.14 -6.42 7.62
N LEU A 103 -4.74 -6.70 6.47
CA LEU A 103 -4.10 -6.58 5.16
C LEU A 103 -4.68 -5.38 4.41
N VAL A 104 -3.81 -4.64 3.72
CA VAL A 104 -4.19 -3.64 2.71
C VAL A 104 -3.73 -4.17 1.35
N GLY A 105 -4.65 -4.74 0.59
CA GLY A 105 -4.34 -5.57 -0.56
C GLY A 105 -3.72 -6.89 -0.12
N ASP A 106 -2.52 -7.18 -0.60
CA ASP A 106 -1.70 -8.34 -0.26
C ASP A 106 -0.63 -8.04 0.81
N ARG A 107 -0.60 -6.81 1.35
CA ARG A 107 0.43 -6.35 2.27
C ARG A 107 -0.08 -6.29 3.70
N PRO A 108 0.61 -6.92 4.67
CA PRO A 108 0.31 -6.75 6.08
C PRO A 108 0.48 -5.29 6.50
N ALA A 109 -0.55 -4.77 7.17
CA ALA A 109 -0.44 -3.54 7.93
C ALA A 109 0.48 -3.74 9.14
N THR A 110 1.09 -2.66 9.59
CA THR A 110 1.96 -2.63 10.76
C THR A 110 1.25 -1.98 11.94
N ASP A 111 1.83 -2.07 13.14
CA ASP A 111 1.28 -1.44 14.36
C ASP A 111 -0.21 -1.75 14.64
N VAL A 112 -0.65 -2.96 14.27
CA VAL A 112 -2.03 -3.43 14.51
C VAL A 112 -2.30 -3.44 16.01
N THR A 113 -3.18 -2.55 16.45
CA THR A 113 -3.50 -2.35 17.86
C THR A 113 -5.00 -2.52 18.08
N VAL A 114 -5.36 -3.56 18.83
CA VAL A 114 -6.73 -3.74 19.34
C VAL A 114 -6.94 -2.74 20.48
N VAL A 115 -7.76 -1.72 20.24
CA VAL A 115 -8.08 -0.69 21.24
C VAL A 115 -9.11 -1.23 22.23
N ASP A 116 -10.20 -1.79 21.69
CA ASP A 116 -11.26 -2.48 22.42
C ASP A 116 -12.02 -3.43 21.48
N ASP A 117 -13.07 -4.09 21.98
CA ASP A 117 -13.85 -5.06 21.20
C ASP A 117 -14.57 -4.46 19.97
N THR A 118 -14.61 -3.14 19.85
CA THR A 118 -15.28 -2.43 18.76
C THR A 118 -14.33 -1.61 17.89
N ARG A 119 -13.02 -1.59 18.21
CA ARG A 119 -12.06 -0.73 17.53
C ARG A 119 -10.65 -1.33 17.44
N VAL A 120 -10.10 -1.31 16.23
CA VAL A 120 -8.71 -1.64 15.90
C VAL A 120 -8.09 -0.47 15.14
N THR A 121 -6.83 -0.16 15.39
CA THR A 121 -6.02 0.73 14.54
C THR A 121 -4.89 -0.05 13.88
N ALA A 122 -4.46 0.40 12.71
CA ALA A 122 -3.31 -0.19 12.01
C ALA A 122 -2.63 0.86 11.12
N ALA A 123 -1.31 0.77 10.99
CA ALA A 123 -0.52 1.59 10.09
C ALA A 123 -0.46 0.95 8.69
N VAL A 124 -0.87 1.72 7.68
CA VAL A 124 -0.97 1.31 6.29
C VAL A 124 0.43 1.09 5.71
N PRO A 125 0.71 -0.06 5.09
CA PRO A 125 2.02 -0.33 4.49
C PRO A 125 2.20 0.48 3.19
N ARG A 126 3.45 0.63 2.73
CA ARG A 126 3.72 1.18 1.38
C ARG A 126 3.25 0.23 0.28
N THR A 127 2.93 0.75 -0.90
CA THR A 127 2.77 -0.10 -2.11
C THR A 127 4.10 -0.69 -2.54
N ALA A 128 4.07 -1.79 -3.29
CA ALA A 128 5.28 -2.53 -3.69
C ALA A 128 6.23 -1.70 -4.55
N ASP A 129 5.65 -0.98 -5.50
CA ASP A 129 6.29 -0.30 -6.62
C ASP A 129 6.18 1.23 -6.55
N TYR A 130 5.70 1.76 -5.42
CA TYR A 130 5.42 3.18 -5.21
C TYR A 130 4.44 3.76 -6.27
N GLN A 131 3.62 2.93 -6.91
CA GLN A 131 2.60 3.39 -7.86
C GLN A 131 1.26 3.64 -7.18
N PRO A 132 0.50 4.69 -7.62
CA PRO A 132 -0.87 4.89 -7.20
C PRO A 132 -1.76 3.69 -7.54
N THR A 133 -2.59 3.26 -6.59
CA THR A 133 -3.51 2.13 -6.76
C THR A 133 -4.62 2.18 -5.70
N THR A 134 -5.63 1.32 -5.82
CA THR A 134 -6.64 1.09 -4.78
C THR A 134 -6.55 -0.35 -4.32
N ALA A 135 -6.61 -0.59 -3.01
CA ALA A 135 -6.48 -1.90 -2.40
C ALA A 135 -7.60 -2.16 -1.39
N ASP A 136 -8.09 -3.40 -1.32
CA ASP A 136 -9.09 -3.80 -0.33
C ASP A 136 -8.46 -3.90 1.06
N ILE A 137 -9.22 -3.55 2.10
CA ILE A 137 -8.82 -3.72 3.50
C ILE A 137 -9.52 -4.97 4.03
N THR A 138 -8.72 -5.92 4.54
CA THR A 138 -9.24 -7.17 5.10
C THR A 138 -8.67 -7.40 6.50
N VAL A 139 -9.48 -7.98 7.38
CA VAL A 139 -9.18 -8.15 8.81
C VAL A 139 -9.29 -9.61 9.16
N PHE A 140 -8.38 -10.11 9.99
CA PHE A 140 -8.29 -11.52 10.34
C PHE A 140 -8.19 -11.74 11.85
N VAL A 141 -8.78 -12.85 12.30
CA VAL A 141 -8.60 -13.46 13.62
C VAL A 141 -7.96 -14.84 13.39
N GLY A 142 -6.67 -14.96 13.70
CA GLY A 142 -5.87 -16.07 13.21
C GLY A 142 -5.92 -16.14 11.69
N ASP A 143 -6.22 -17.32 11.13
CA ASP A 143 -6.35 -17.52 9.67
C ASP A 143 -7.77 -17.25 9.14
N GLN A 144 -8.68 -16.72 9.95
CA GLN A 144 -10.08 -16.51 9.57
C GLN A 144 -10.35 -15.04 9.28
N GLN A 145 -10.78 -14.77 8.04
CA GLN A 145 -11.21 -13.43 7.65
C GLN A 145 -12.50 -13.05 8.39
N VAL A 146 -12.49 -11.87 9.01
CA VAL A 146 -13.65 -11.26 9.64
C VAL A 146 -14.61 -10.75 8.54
N PRO A 147 -15.90 -11.12 8.54
CA PRO A 147 -16.87 -10.58 7.60
C PRO A 147 -16.98 -9.06 7.69
N ALA A 148 -17.30 -8.39 6.58
CA ALA A 148 -17.53 -6.95 6.52
C ALA A 148 -18.92 -6.62 5.97
N LEU A 149 -19.54 -5.53 6.45
CA LEU A 149 -20.84 -5.05 5.96
C LEU A 149 -20.82 -4.51 4.52
N GLY A 150 -19.64 -4.13 4.04
CA GLY A 150 -19.40 -3.64 2.68
C GLY A 150 -17.93 -3.78 2.31
N THR A 151 -17.59 -3.35 1.09
CA THR A 151 -16.19 -3.25 0.66
C THR A 151 -15.54 -2.04 1.33
N SER A 152 -14.44 -2.26 2.04
CA SER A 152 -13.56 -1.21 2.53
C SER A 152 -12.30 -1.17 1.69
N THR A 153 -11.96 -0.01 1.15
CA THR A 153 -10.77 0.16 0.30
C THR A 153 -9.90 1.32 0.78
N TYR A 154 -8.61 1.22 0.47
CA TYR A 154 -7.62 2.26 0.64
C TYR A 154 -7.08 2.69 -0.72
N THR A 155 -7.05 4.00 -0.97
CA THR A 155 -6.54 4.60 -2.21
C THR A 155 -5.17 5.22 -1.97
N TYR A 156 -4.17 4.63 -2.60
CA TYR A 156 -2.80 5.13 -2.61
C TYR A 156 -2.62 6.17 -3.73
N SER A 157 -2.03 7.31 -3.37
CA SER A 157 -1.69 8.39 -4.29
C SER A 157 -0.22 8.81 -4.11
N ALA A 158 0.40 9.33 -5.18
CA ALA A 158 1.74 9.91 -5.07
C ALA A 158 1.64 11.35 -4.54
N LEU A 159 1.75 11.52 -3.22
CA LEU A 159 1.48 12.78 -2.52
C LEU A 159 2.77 13.52 -2.16
N THR A 160 3.80 12.78 -1.76
CA THR A 160 5.05 13.37 -1.27
C THR A 160 6.12 13.49 -2.37
N PRO A 161 7.17 14.31 -2.17
CA PRO A 161 8.35 14.31 -3.04
C PRO A 161 9.00 12.93 -3.16
N VAL A 162 9.12 12.19 -2.06
CA VAL A 162 9.68 10.83 -2.02
C VAL A 162 8.82 9.89 -2.87
N ASP A 163 7.50 9.95 -2.75
CA ASP A 163 6.58 9.13 -3.55
C ASP A 163 6.85 9.29 -5.05
N LYS A 164 7.01 10.54 -5.51
CA LYS A 164 7.25 10.84 -6.93
C LYS A 164 8.64 10.37 -7.38
N GLN A 165 9.65 10.52 -6.53
CA GLN A 165 11.00 10.06 -6.80
C GLN A 165 11.04 8.54 -6.97
N LEU A 166 10.44 7.80 -6.04
CA LEU A 166 10.48 6.34 -6.05
C LEU A 166 9.50 5.75 -7.07
N GLY A 167 8.34 6.37 -7.27
CA GLY A 167 7.45 6.04 -8.37
C GLY A 167 8.15 6.19 -9.72
N TYR A 168 8.97 7.22 -9.91
CA TYR A 168 9.81 7.35 -11.10
C TYR A 168 10.89 6.27 -11.17
N ALA A 169 11.66 6.10 -10.09
CA ALA A 169 12.76 5.16 -10.04
C ALA A 169 12.30 3.74 -10.37
N LEU A 170 11.21 3.28 -9.76
CA LEU A 170 10.68 1.93 -9.95
C LEU A 170 9.93 1.74 -11.27
N THR A 171 9.52 2.82 -11.93
CA THR A 171 9.04 2.76 -13.33
C THR A 171 10.19 2.58 -14.31
N HIS A 172 11.35 3.19 -14.04
CA HIS A 172 12.39 3.40 -15.04
C HIS A 172 13.70 2.66 -14.80
N TRP A 173 13.89 1.97 -13.68
CA TRP A 173 15.14 1.28 -13.34
C TRP A 173 15.59 0.27 -14.42
N GLU A 174 14.64 -0.41 -15.07
CA GLU A 174 14.89 -1.33 -16.18
C GLU A 174 14.58 -0.69 -17.54
N ASN A 175 13.49 0.11 -17.59
CA ASN A 175 12.95 0.70 -18.80
C ASN A 175 13.29 2.20 -18.88
N TYR A 176 14.37 2.49 -19.60
CA TYR A 176 14.97 3.82 -19.67
C TYR A 176 13.98 4.85 -20.22
N ASN A 177 13.93 6.02 -19.60
CA ASN A 177 13.06 7.09 -20.03
C ASN A 177 13.62 7.77 -21.29
N THR A 178 12.95 7.55 -22.42
CA THR A 178 13.38 8.04 -23.75
C THR A 178 13.29 9.56 -23.92
N ALA A 179 12.75 10.29 -22.94
CA ALA A 179 12.84 11.75 -22.92
C ALA A 179 14.27 12.26 -22.64
N TYR A 180 15.14 11.41 -22.09
CA TYR A 180 16.53 11.72 -21.77
C TYR A 180 17.49 10.92 -22.65
N GLY A 181 18.75 11.36 -22.71
CA GLY A 181 19.80 10.64 -23.45
C GLY A 181 20.18 9.35 -22.73
N ASP A 182 20.59 8.33 -23.47
CA ASP A 182 21.21 7.11 -22.95
C ASP A 182 22.73 7.27 -22.94
N TYR A 183 23.31 7.25 -21.73
CA TYR A 183 24.75 7.46 -21.51
C TYR A 183 25.54 6.17 -21.32
N ASN A 184 24.91 4.98 -21.44
CA ASN A 184 25.62 3.70 -21.37
C ASN A 184 26.81 3.61 -22.36
N PRO A 185 26.71 4.09 -23.62
CA PRO A 185 27.84 4.09 -24.54
C PRO A 185 29.00 5.01 -24.13
N SER A 186 28.78 5.90 -23.15
CA SER A 186 29.71 6.96 -22.72
C SER A 186 30.27 6.75 -21.32
N GLY A 187 30.19 5.53 -20.78
CA GLY A 187 30.76 5.17 -19.47
C GLY A 187 29.73 5.04 -18.35
N GLY A 188 28.45 5.31 -18.62
CA GLY A 188 27.35 4.89 -17.76
C GLY A 188 26.21 5.90 -17.66
N ASP A 189 25.05 5.42 -17.20
CA ASP A 189 23.79 6.17 -17.09
C ASP A 189 23.37 6.42 -15.63
N CYS A 190 24.12 5.92 -14.64
CA CYS A 190 23.79 6.01 -13.22
C CYS A 190 23.44 7.42 -12.74
N ALA A 191 24.30 8.40 -12.98
CA ALA A 191 24.05 9.79 -12.59
C ALA A 191 22.92 10.43 -13.40
N ASN A 192 22.77 10.06 -14.67
CA ASN A 192 21.65 10.51 -15.50
C ASN A 192 20.32 10.00 -14.93
N PHE A 193 20.22 8.73 -14.55
CA PHE A 193 19.05 8.15 -13.89
C PHE A 193 18.76 8.83 -12.56
N VAL A 194 19.74 8.90 -11.66
CA VAL A 194 19.58 9.57 -10.36
C VAL A 194 19.12 11.00 -10.55
N SER A 195 19.68 11.73 -11.51
CA SER A 195 19.26 13.10 -11.79
C SER A 195 17.79 13.21 -12.24
N GLN A 196 17.32 12.26 -13.06
CA GLN A 196 15.91 12.16 -13.44
C GLN A 196 15.00 11.89 -12.23
N THR A 197 15.42 11.02 -11.29
CA THR A 197 14.65 10.78 -10.07
C THR A 197 14.55 12.04 -9.19
N LEU A 198 15.63 12.82 -9.07
CA LEU A 198 15.66 14.06 -8.29
C LEU A 198 14.77 15.13 -8.93
N LEU A 199 14.76 15.20 -10.27
CA LEU A 199 13.81 16.04 -10.98
C LEU A 199 12.36 15.61 -10.70
N ALA A 200 12.06 14.31 -10.72
CA ALA A 200 10.73 13.78 -10.40
C ALA A 200 10.32 14.05 -8.94
N ARG A 201 11.29 14.04 -8.00
CA ARG A 201 11.12 14.47 -6.60
C ARG A 201 10.62 15.92 -6.51
N GLY A 202 10.96 16.75 -7.50
CA GLY A 202 10.56 18.15 -7.59
C GLY A 202 11.72 19.14 -7.59
N TRP A 203 12.97 18.66 -7.64
CA TRP A 203 14.13 19.55 -7.79
C TRP A 203 14.04 20.32 -9.11
N GLN A 204 14.61 21.52 -9.12
CA GLN A 204 14.55 22.39 -10.30
C GLN A 204 15.90 22.37 -11.00
N MET A 205 15.88 22.16 -12.31
CA MET A 205 17.07 22.31 -13.14
C MET A 205 17.62 23.73 -13.06
N ASN A 206 18.93 23.86 -13.20
CA ASN A 206 19.62 25.14 -13.30
C ASN A 206 20.74 25.08 -14.36
N SER A 207 21.52 26.16 -14.49
CA SER A 207 22.59 26.24 -15.49
C SER A 207 23.73 25.24 -15.28
N THR A 208 23.89 24.69 -14.07
CA THR A 208 24.98 23.77 -13.70
C THR A 208 24.54 22.31 -13.64
N TRP A 209 23.28 22.06 -13.30
CA TRP A 209 22.64 20.73 -13.28
C TRP A 209 21.34 20.78 -14.09
N SER A 210 21.38 20.25 -15.32
CA SER A 210 20.23 20.24 -16.23
C SER A 210 20.40 19.21 -17.35
N SER A 211 19.29 18.90 -18.03
CA SER A 211 19.28 18.13 -19.27
C SER A 211 18.29 18.71 -20.27
N SER A 212 18.69 18.78 -21.54
CA SER A 212 17.85 19.29 -22.63
C SER A 212 18.20 18.60 -23.95
N ASN A 213 17.18 18.22 -24.72
CA ASN A 213 17.34 17.54 -26.02
C ASN A 213 18.26 16.31 -25.94
N GLY A 214 18.12 15.53 -24.87
CA GLY A 214 18.96 14.35 -24.60
C GLY A 214 20.39 14.65 -24.14
N GLN A 215 20.77 15.93 -23.96
CA GLN A 215 22.10 16.35 -23.53
C GLN A 215 22.06 16.89 -22.10
N GLY A 216 22.69 16.17 -21.18
CA GLY A 216 22.85 16.56 -19.78
C GLY A 216 24.15 17.33 -19.54
N THR A 217 24.14 18.24 -18.57
CA THR A 217 25.38 18.86 -18.08
C THR A 217 26.30 17.81 -17.44
N ARG A 218 27.57 18.16 -17.21
CA ARG A 218 28.52 17.26 -16.55
C ARG A 218 27.98 16.77 -15.19
N ALA A 219 27.42 17.66 -14.38
CA ALA A 219 26.82 17.29 -13.09
C ALA A 219 25.55 16.44 -13.23
N TRP A 220 24.86 16.49 -14.37
CA TRP A 220 23.68 15.66 -14.62
C TRP A 220 24.06 14.20 -14.95
N VAL A 221 25.14 13.98 -15.70
CA VAL A 221 25.43 12.67 -16.32
C VAL A 221 26.60 11.92 -15.71
N TYR A 222 27.36 12.52 -14.79
CA TYR A 222 28.61 11.93 -14.29
C TYR A 222 28.70 11.97 -12.77
N ALA A 223 28.85 10.80 -12.14
CA ALA A 223 28.75 10.64 -10.69
C ALA A 223 29.69 11.54 -9.87
N PRO A 224 31.01 11.65 -10.17
CA PRO A 224 31.88 12.60 -9.45
C PRO A 224 31.43 14.06 -9.59
N ALA A 225 31.02 14.48 -10.79
CA ALA A 225 30.57 15.86 -10.97
C ALA A 225 29.20 16.13 -10.35
N LEU A 226 28.34 15.11 -10.26
CA LEU A 226 27.09 15.19 -9.50
C LEU A 226 27.40 15.38 -8.02
N GLU A 227 28.32 14.59 -7.45
CA GLU A 227 28.72 14.72 -6.04
C GLU A 227 29.33 16.10 -5.75
N ASP A 228 30.27 16.57 -6.58
CA ASP A 228 30.86 17.91 -6.47
C ASP A 228 29.78 19.00 -6.48
N TRP A 229 28.79 18.86 -7.38
CA TRP A 229 27.69 19.81 -7.48
C TRP A 229 26.80 19.80 -6.22
N LEU A 230 26.40 18.63 -5.73
CA LEU A 230 25.61 18.46 -4.50
C LEU A 230 26.30 19.08 -3.28
N GLN A 231 27.63 18.96 -3.20
CA GLN A 231 28.42 19.59 -2.12
C GLN A 231 28.55 21.10 -2.27
N SER A 232 28.59 21.61 -3.50
CA SER A 232 28.76 23.03 -3.78
C SER A 232 27.49 23.84 -3.51
N ASP A 233 26.31 23.25 -3.69
CA ASP A 233 25.03 23.92 -3.51
C ASP A 233 24.47 23.67 -2.10
N THR A 234 24.96 24.45 -1.13
CA THR A 234 24.51 24.36 0.26
C THR A 234 23.01 24.66 0.44
N SER A 235 22.34 25.25 -0.57
CA SER A 235 20.90 25.52 -0.49
C SER A 235 20.04 24.27 -0.55
N LEU A 236 20.60 23.14 -1.01
CA LEU A 236 19.95 21.83 -1.05
C LEU A 236 19.77 21.22 0.35
N GLY A 237 20.45 21.74 1.38
CA GLY A 237 20.28 21.29 2.77
C GLY A 237 20.71 19.84 3.04
N LEU A 238 21.59 19.29 2.20
CA LEU A 238 22.00 17.89 2.28
C LEU A 238 22.89 17.63 3.49
N THR A 239 22.74 16.44 4.08
CA THR A 239 23.65 15.94 5.12
C THR A 239 24.43 14.76 4.58
N LYS A 240 25.76 14.88 4.48
CA LYS A 240 26.62 13.74 4.12
C LYS A 240 26.68 12.75 5.30
N LEU A 241 26.44 11.48 5.02
CA LEU A 241 26.47 10.39 5.99
C LEU A 241 27.43 9.31 5.50
N ASP A 242 28.20 8.75 6.43
CA ASP A 242 28.98 7.53 6.16
C ASP A 242 28.14 6.28 6.43
N ASP A 243 28.65 5.12 6.01
CA ASP A 243 27.93 3.84 6.13
C ASP A 243 27.69 3.36 7.57
N THR A 244 28.35 3.96 8.56
CA THR A 244 28.06 3.64 9.98
C THR A 244 26.80 4.33 10.50
N GLN A 245 26.20 5.23 9.72
CA GLN A 245 25.07 6.07 10.09
C GLN A 245 23.76 5.66 9.39
N ARG A 246 23.60 4.36 9.10
CA ARG A 246 22.43 3.80 8.42
C ARG A 246 21.10 4.11 9.13
N ASP A 247 21.13 4.30 10.44
CA ASP A 247 19.98 4.69 11.27
C ASP A 247 19.45 6.10 10.96
N LYS A 248 20.23 6.93 10.26
CA LYS A 248 19.85 8.29 9.85
C LYS A 248 19.39 8.37 8.40
N LEU A 249 19.52 7.29 7.64
CA LEU A 249 19.12 7.25 6.24
C LEU A 249 17.60 7.29 6.12
N LYS A 250 17.15 7.83 4.99
CA LYS A 250 15.75 7.86 4.57
C LYS A 250 15.63 7.34 3.16
N VAL A 251 14.46 6.75 2.85
CA VAL A 251 14.10 6.44 1.47
C VAL A 251 14.13 7.73 0.62
N GLY A 252 14.74 7.65 -0.56
CA GLY A 252 14.98 8.79 -1.45
C GLY A 252 16.33 9.49 -1.25
N ASP A 253 17.12 9.08 -0.25
CA ASP A 253 18.51 9.53 -0.10
C ASP A 253 19.39 9.05 -1.28
N ILE A 254 20.51 9.73 -1.50
CA ILE A 254 21.41 9.44 -2.63
C ILE A 254 22.58 8.62 -2.10
N ALA A 255 22.84 7.45 -2.69
CA ALA A 255 23.95 6.57 -2.35
C ALA A 255 25.04 6.64 -3.41
N PHE A 256 26.25 7.02 -3.02
CA PHE A 256 27.43 7.00 -3.87
C PHE A 256 28.33 5.83 -3.51
N PHE A 257 28.89 5.19 -4.53
CA PHE A 257 29.77 4.04 -4.37
C PHE A 257 31.12 4.32 -5.01
N ASP A 258 32.17 3.93 -4.31
CA ASP A 258 33.54 3.88 -4.80
C ASP A 258 33.97 2.42 -4.86
N TRP A 259 33.93 1.87 -6.07
CA TRP A 259 34.16 0.44 -6.33
C TRP A 259 35.63 0.06 -6.25
N ASN A 260 36.54 1.02 -6.35
CA ASN A 260 37.97 0.77 -6.40
C ASN A 260 38.78 1.43 -5.27
N PHE A 261 38.08 2.03 -4.30
CA PHE A 261 38.62 2.59 -3.06
C PHE A 261 39.64 3.73 -3.31
N ASN A 262 39.41 4.56 -4.34
CA ASN A 262 40.28 5.69 -4.66
C ASN A 262 39.83 7.02 -4.04
N GLY A 263 38.69 7.03 -3.34
CA GLY A 263 38.07 8.20 -2.71
C GLY A 263 37.18 9.04 -3.64
N ASN A 264 36.87 8.55 -4.84
CA ASN A 264 36.08 9.23 -5.86
C ASN A 264 34.95 8.30 -6.33
N PRO A 265 33.69 8.75 -6.40
CA PRO A 265 32.58 7.84 -6.67
C PRO A 265 32.61 7.34 -8.12
N ASP A 266 32.55 6.02 -8.29
CA ASP A 266 32.36 5.38 -9.59
C ASP A 266 30.88 5.31 -9.98
N HIS A 267 29.99 5.28 -8.97
CA HIS A 267 28.58 4.99 -9.18
C HIS A 267 27.68 5.73 -8.20
N VAL A 268 26.42 5.87 -8.58
CA VAL A 268 25.39 6.54 -7.78
C VAL A 268 24.03 5.90 -8.00
N MET A 269 23.28 5.71 -6.92
CA MET A 269 21.93 5.15 -6.89
C MET A 269 21.04 5.92 -5.91
N ILE A 270 19.73 5.66 -5.92
CA ILE A 270 18.79 6.17 -4.90
C ILE A 270 18.45 5.09 -3.89
N VAL A 271 18.42 5.42 -2.61
CA VAL A 271 17.90 4.55 -1.54
C VAL A 271 16.42 4.29 -1.78
N SER A 272 16.08 3.04 -2.10
CA SER A 272 14.76 2.59 -2.51
C SER A 272 13.96 1.91 -1.41
N ASP A 273 14.63 1.37 -0.39
CA ASP A 273 14.00 0.85 0.81
C ASP A 273 14.98 0.79 1.98
N ILE A 274 14.44 0.72 3.20
CA ILE A 274 15.21 0.49 4.42
C ILE A 274 14.43 -0.52 5.24
N VAL A 275 14.99 -1.73 5.40
CA VAL A 275 14.31 -2.83 6.08
C VAL A 275 15.13 -3.32 7.26
N GLN A 276 14.44 -3.75 8.31
CA GLN A 276 15.09 -4.39 9.45
C GLN A 276 15.45 -5.82 9.07
N GLY A 277 16.74 -6.09 8.88
CA GLY A 277 17.30 -7.42 8.72
C GLY A 277 17.70 -8.05 10.06
N GLU A 278 18.21 -9.28 10.01
CA GLU A 278 18.65 -10.04 11.19
C GLU A 278 19.83 -9.34 11.92
N ASN A 279 20.69 -8.66 11.17
CA ASN A 279 21.94 -8.07 11.67
C ASN A 279 21.93 -6.54 11.74
N GLY A 280 20.77 -5.90 11.53
CA GLY A 280 20.65 -4.44 11.49
C GLY A 280 19.79 -3.96 10.32
N LEU A 281 19.93 -2.69 9.96
CA LEU A 281 19.23 -2.12 8.82
C LEU A 281 19.89 -2.55 7.52
N GLU A 282 19.11 -3.18 6.65
CA GLU A 282 19.46 -3.45 5.26
C GLU A 282 18.99 -2.27 4.40
N ILE A 283 19.94 -1.68 3.66
CA ILE A 283 19.66 -0.55 2.79
C ILE A 283 19.51 -1.09 1.37
N LYS A 284 18.36 -0.80 0.75
CA LYS A 284 18.10 -1.17 -0.64
C LYS A 284 18.25 0.06 -1.53
N VAL A 285 18.78 -0.11 -2.74
CA VAL A 285 19.00 0.97 -3.71
C VAL A 285 18.44 0.61 -5.10
N ALA A 286 18.14 1.63 -5.90
CA ALA A 286 17.74 1.48 -7.30
C ALA A 286 18.62 2.34 -8.23
N GLY A 287 19.01 1.79 -9.38
CA GLY A 287 19.96 2.44 -10.29
C GLY A 287 20.12 1.76 -11.65
N HIS A 288 20.85 2.43 -12.54
CA HIS A 288 21.22 1.96 -13.88
C HIS A 288 22.65 1.35 -13.92
N ASN A 289 23.12 0.94 -15.10
CA ASN A 289 24.41 0.27 -15.41
C ASN A 289 24.54 -1.17 -14.95
N GLU A 290 24.08 -1.46 -13.75
CA GLU A 290 23.54 -2.77 -13.40
C GLU A 290 22.11 -2.50 -13.00
N ASN A 291 21.20 -2.53 -13.98
CA ASN A 291 19.81 -2.18 -13.78
C ASN A 291 19.24 -3.06 -12.67
N ARG A 292 18.91 -2.42 -11.55
CA ARG A 292 18.35 -3.07 -10.37
C ARG A 292 17.35 -2.15 -9.71
N ASP A 293 16.22 -2.72 -9.30
CA ASP A 293 15.43 -2.23 -8.19
C ASP A 293 15.81 -2.99 -6.91
N PHE A 294 15.66 -2.31 -5.78
CA PHE A 294 15.89 -2.87 -4.44
C PHE A 294 17.18 -3.69 -4.24
N ARG A 295 18.29 -3.32 -4.90
CA ARG A 295 19.60 -3.97 -4.72
C ARG A 295 20.06 -3.75 -3.28
N ASP A 296 20.49 -4.82 -2.63
CA ASP A 296 21.08 -4.74 -1.30
C ASP A 296 22.47 -4.07 -1.36
N VAL A 297 22.68 -3.05 -0.53
CA VAL A 297 23.96 -2.33 -0.46
C VAL A 297 25.09 -3.23 0.04
N ASP A 298 24.84 -4.11 1.01
CA ASP A 298 25.85 -5.01 1.56
C ASP A 298 26.29 -6.03 0.50
N ASP A 299 25.34 -6.58 -0.26
CA ASP A 299 25.68 -7.44 -1.40
C ASP A 299 26.50 -6.66 -2.45
N ALA A 300 26.11 -5.41 -2.75
CA ALA A 300 26.82 -4.58 -3.72
C ALA A 300 28.29 -4.36 -3.32
N ILE A 301 28.55 -4.07 -2.04
CA ILE A 301 29.91 -3.71 -1.57
C ILE A 301 30.75 -4.90 -1.07
N THR A 302 30.14 -6.05 -0.80
CA THR A 302 30.86 -7.23 -0.28
C THR A 302 30.91 -8.42 -1.25
N ILE A 303 29.92 -8.54 -2.15
CA ILE A 303 29.84 -9.65 -3.11
C ILE A 303 30.17 -9.17 -4.51
N ASP A 304 29.44 -8.16 -5.00
CA ASP A 304 29.57 -7.70 -6.39
C ASP A 304 30.86 -6.89 -6.61
N HIS A 305 31.17 -6.00 -5.66
CA HIS A 305 32.39 -5.18 -5.64
C HIS A 305 33.09 -5.27 -4.28
N PRO A 306 33.78 -6.39 -3.98
CA PRO A 306 34.44 -6.58 -2.69
C PRO A 306 35.42 -5.45 -2.36
N ASP A 307 35.49 -5.09 -1.08
CA ASP A 307 36.34 -4.03 -0.51
C ASP A 307 35.99 -2.59 -0.95
N SER A 308 34.83 -2.40 -1.60
CA SER A 308 34.34 -1.08 -1.98
C SER A 308 33.71 -0.33 -0.79
N THR A 309 33.45 0.96 -1.00
CA THR A 309 32.80 1.81 0.01
C THR A 309 31.57 2.51 -0.53
N VAL A 310 30.67 2.85 0.39
CA VAL A 310 29.46 3.62 0.13
C VAL A 310 29.37 4.77 1.11
N TRP A 311 28.83 5.89 0.64
CA TRP A 311 28.38 6.99 1.49
C TRP A 311 27.12 7.61 0.91
N TYR A 312 26.47 8.44 1.70
CA TYR A 312 25.14 8.93 1.39
C TYR A 312 25.04 10.44 1.51
N TYR A 313 24.09 11.00 0.76
CA TYR A 313 23.58 12.34 0.99
C TYR A 313 22.13 12.25 1.39
N SER A 314 21.87 12.56 2.66
CA SER A 314 20.50 12.62 3.17
C SER A 314 19.80 13.86 2.65
N VAL A 315 18.68 13.64 1.96
CA VAL A 315 17.87 14.70 1.34
C VAL A 315 16.82 15.14 2.35
N PRO A 316 16.66 16.45 2.63
CA PRO A 316 15.66 16.95 3.57
C PRO A 316 14.22 16.61 3.16
#